data_AF-A0A536Z664-F1
#
_entry.id   AF-A0A536Z664-F1
#
_cell.length_a   1.000
_cell.length_b   1.000
_cell.length_c   1.000
_cell.angle_alpha   90.00
_cell.angle_beta   90.00
_cell.angle_gamma   90.00
#
_symmetry.space_group_name_H-M   'P 1'
#
loop_
_entity.id
_entity.type
_entity.pdbx_description
1 polymer ?
#
loop_
_entity_poly.entity_id
_entity_poly.type
_entity_poly.pdbx_seq_one_letter_code
_entity_poly.pdbx_strand_id
1 'polypeptide(L)'
;MSSRTSIFTAPVVHTCVAAFVAAIAFGAWGAGAPDVAHGTFKSQAITLEVRSAIAFKGKSYLGSDHVLIVAVTNAKVHGDALADYYDRKRAVEKRIKDDDTGVVYFEFRPDGSYRGLSYYFASGNGCGFCTSEVSSTVRLGGGKLSGTLTGTEKDRPFEVVLNVPVMSDDHGSALPADGGAPGAAYLAYHAALVKRDRAALKPLLSLDRQQTWADAEKKGNVGKIVDYLAAEHPDKSVHIVRGFVRGNTAVLLVSGDSLVGGLAGEALLMKESDAWHVDDELMDPAVR
;
A
#
# COMPACT_ATOMS: atom_id res chain seq x y z
N MET A 1 41.56 21.57 -74.69
CA MET A 1 40.89 22.62 -75.51
C MET A 1 39.76 23.19 -74.66
N SER A 2 40.01 24.34 -74.02
CA SER A 2 39.51 25.69 -74.43
C SER A 2 38.19 25.99 -73.69
N SER A 3 38.24 26.66 -72.54
CA SER A 3 38.27 28.12 -72.30
C SER A 3 36.90 28.82 -72.39
N ARG A 4 36.50 29.45 -71.27
CA ARG A 4 36.01 30.85 -71.06
C ARG A 4 34.97 30.88 -69.92
N THR A 5 35.26 31.42 -68.74
CA THR A 5 35.30 32.84 -68.27
C THR A 5 33.95 33.58 -68.32
N SER A 6 33.46 33.98 -67.13
CA SER A 6 32.75 35.24 -66.75
C SER A 6 32.24 35.08 -65.30
N ILE A 7 32.90 35.62 -64.27
CA ILE A 7 32.80 36.98 -63.68
C ILE A 7 31.37 37.52 -63.61
N PHE A 8 30.78 37.57 -62.40
CA PHE A 8 29.99 38.70 -61.92
C PHE A 8 30.05 38.81 -60.38
N THR A 9 30.17 40.05 -59.95
CA THR A 9 30.43 40.61 -58.61
C THR A 9 29.16 40.92 -57.82
N ALA A 10 29.18 40.61 -56.51
CA ALA A 10 28.60 41.34 -55.33
C ALA A 10 27.07 41.68 -55.30
N PRO A 11 26.38 41.72 -54.13
CA PRO A 11 26.87 42.33 -52.89
C PRO A 11 26.62 41.58 -51.57
N VAL A 12 27.45 42.01 -50.63
CA VAL A 12 27.44 41.76 -49.19
C VAL A 12 26.13 42.27 -48.58
N VAL A 13 25.39 41.40 -47.89
CA VAL A 13 24.33 41.77 -46.96
C VAL A 13 24.84 41.51 -45.54
N HIS A 14 25.10 42.60 -44.81
CA HIS A 14 25.34 42.57 -43.38
C HIS A 14 24.02 42.28 -42.68
N THR A 15 23.80 41.03 -42.28
CA THR A 15 22.71 40.69 -41.38
C THR A 15 23.20 40.88 -39.94
N CYS A 16 22.71 41.93 -39.28
CA CYS A 16 22.87 42.14 -37.85
C CYS A 16 22.36 40.92 -37.08
N VAL A 17 23.28 40.17 -36.46
CA VAL A 17 22.94 39.13 -35.49
C VAL A 17 22.52 39.84 -34.20
N ALA A 18 21.21 40.01 -34.02
CA ALA A 18 20.65 40.35 -32.71
C ALA A 18 20.87 39.16 -31.78
N ALA A 19 21.81 39.30 -30.85
CA ALA A 19 22.05 38.34 -29.79
C ALA A 19 20.84 38.32 -28.83
N PHE A 20 19.94 37.36 -29.04
CA PHE A 20 18.92 37.01 -28.06
C PHE A 20 19.59 36.26 -26.92
N VAL A 21 19.91 36.97 -25.82
CA VAL A 21 20.27 36.33 -24.55
C VAL A 21 18.98 35.78 -23.96
N ALA A 22 18.64 34.54 -24.32
CA ALA A 22 17.60 33.79 -23.64
C ALA A 22 18.11 33.44 -22.23
N ALA A 23 17.64 34.21 -21.24
CA ALA A 23 17.82 33.87 -19.84
C ALA A 23 17.06 32.58 -19.56
N ILE A 24 17.76 31.44 -19.56
CA ILE A 24 17.24 30.17 -19.07
C ILE A 24 17.12 30.32 -17.55
N ALA A 25 15.93 30.72 -17.09
CA ALA A 25 15.55 30.55 -15.71
C ALA A 25 15.49 29.04 -15.45
N PHE A 26 16.58 28.48 -14.91
CA PHE A 26 16.55 27.20 -14.23
C PHE A 26 15.60 27.36 -13.06
N GLY A 27 14.33 27.02 -13.27
CA GLY A 27 13.38 26.79 -12.20
C GLY A 27 14.00 25.71 -11.32
N ALA A 28 14.46 26.10 -10.14
CA ALA A 28 14.80 25.16 -9.10
C ALA A 28 13.51 24.40 -8.79
N TRP A 29 13.36 23.20 -9.35
CA TRP A 29 12.49 22.20 -8.77
C TRP A 29 13.05 21.94 -7.38
N GLY A 30 12.46 22.61 -6.39
CA GLY A 30 12.73 22.31 -5.01
C GLY A 30 12.42 20.84 -4.82
N ALA A 31 13.47 20.03 -4.70
CA ALA A 31 13.33 18.67 -4.21
C ALA A 31 12.63 18.81 -2.85
N GLY A 32 11.38 18.39 -2.78
CA GLY A 32 10.63 18.41 -1.54
C GLY A 32 11.42 17.69 -0.46
N ALA A 33 11.33 18.16 0.78
CA ALA A 33 11.96 17.47 1.90
C ALA A 33 11.60 15.97 1.84
N PRO A 34 12.59 15.07 2.02
CA PRO A 34 12.39 13.64 1.84
C PRO A 34 11.20 13.18 2.68
N ASP A 35 10.47 12.20 2.16
CA ASP A 35 9.40 11.55 2.90
C ASP A 35 10.02 10.82 4.09
N VAL A 36 9.82 11.36 5.29
CA VAL A 36 10.51 10.92 6.50
C VAL A 36 9.49 10.88 7.62
N ALA A 37 9.53 9.79 8.38
CA ALA A 37 8.98 9.74 9.72
C ALA A 37 10.06 9.24 10.68
N HIS A 38 10.15 9.86 11.85
CA HIS A 38 11.11 9.48 12.88
C HIS A 38 10.60 9.91 14.25
N GLY A 39 11.27 9.43 15.29
CA GLY A 39 10.91 9.69 16.68
C GLY A 39 10.71 8.39 17.43
N THR A 40 10.12 8.49 18.62
CA THR A 40 9.96 7.35 19.52
C THR A 40 8.56 7.30 20.09
N PHE A 41 8.08 6.09 20.33
CA PHE A 41 6.85 5.85 21.07
C PHE A 41 7.09 4.79 22.13
N LYS A 42 6.84 5.12 23.39
CA LYS A 42 7.02 4.18 24.50
C LYS A 42 5.68 3.66 24.98
N SER A 43 5.64 2.39 25.37
CA SER A 43 4.51 1.79 26.08
C SER A 43 5.04 0.70 26.98
N GLN A 44 4.82 0.84 28.30
CA GLN A 44 5.44 -0.02 29.30
C GLN A 44 6.98 -0.02 29.16
N ALA A 45 7.61 -1.21 29.13
CA ALA A 45 9.05 -1.36 28.95
C ALA A 45 9.52 -1.32 27.49
N ILE A 46 8.60 -1.20 26.52
CA ILE A 46 8.92 -1.26 25.09
C ILE A 46 9.02 0.15 24.51
N THR A 47 10.06 0.39 23.73
CA THR A 47 10.24 1.60 22.93
C THR A 47 10.22 1.23 21.45
N LEU A 48 9.27 1.81 20.71
CA LEU A 48 9.23 1.77 19.26
C LEU A 48 10.02 2.96 18.71
N GLU A 49 11.12 2.66 18.04
CA GLU A 49 11.88 3.63 17.25
C GLU A 49 11.25 3.72 15.86
N VAL A 50 10.67 4.86 15.51
CA VAL A 50 9.98 5.03 14.22
C VAL A 50 11.00 5.02 13.09
N ARG A 51 10.87 4.05 12.18
CA ARG A 51 11.73 3.90 11.00
C ARG A 51 11.02 4.16 9.69
N SER A 52 9.71 3.98 9.65
CA SER A 52 8.90 4.28 8.48
C SER A 52 7.48 4.66 8.87
N ALA A 53 6.78 5.26 7.91
CA ALA A 53 5.38 5.59 8.03
C ALA A 53 4.71 5.57 6.67
N ILE A 54 3.42 5.23 6.67
CA ILE A 54 2.54 5.36 5.50
C ILE A 54 1.28 6.10 5.92
N ALA A 55 0.75 6.93 5.03
CA ALA A 55 -0.50 7.63 5.24
C ALA A 55 -1.52 7.22 4.17
N PHE A 56 -2.74 6.90 4.59
CA PHE A 56 -3.80 6.45 3.68
C PHE A 56 -5.20 6.84 4.21
N LYS A 57 -6.20 6.78 3.34
CA LYS A 57 -7.61 6.88 3.75
C LYS A 57 -8.10 5.51 4.21
N GLY A 58 -8.83 5.46 5.30
CA GLY A 58 -9.37 4.22 5.83
C GLY A 58 -10.53 4.44 6.79
N LYS A 59 -11.13 3.35 7.27
CA LYS A 59 -12.19 3.42 8.29
C LYS A 59 -11.59 3.75 9.66
N SER A 60 -12.22 4.69 10.35
CA SER A 60 -11.95 5.00 11.75
C SER A 60 -12.09 3.75 12.62
N TYR A 61 -11.26 3.63 13.66
CA TYR A 61 -11.46 2.60 14.66
C TYR A 61 -12.81 2.76 15.38
N LEU A 62 -13.26 4.01 15.59
CA LEU A 62 -14.48 4.31 16.36
C LEU A 62 -15.79 4.25 15.55
N GLY A 63 -15.76 3.94 14.25
CA GLY A 63 -17.01 3.90 13.49
C GLY A 63 -16.84 3.81 11.98
N SER A 64 -17.89 4.16 11.25
CA SER A 64 -17.95 4.07 9.79
C SER A 64 -17.33 5.26 9.04
N ASP A 65 -16.92 6.30 9.77
CA ASP A 65 -16.29 7.47 9.16
C ASP A 65 -14.98 7.09 8.46
N HIS A 66 -14.76 7.68 7.28
CA HIS A 66 -13.44 7.65 6.67
C HIS A 66 -12.56 8.74 7.29
N VAL A 67 -11.36 8.34 7.67
CA VAL A 67 -10.32 9.19 8.27
C VAL A 67 -9.03 9.04 7.48
N LEU A 68 -8.11 9.98 7.68
CA LEU A 68 -6.71 9.79 7.31
C LEU A 68 -6.03 9.01 8.43
N ILE A 69 -5.36 7.93 8.08
CA ILE A 69 -4.63 7.07 9.01
C ILE A 69 -3.16 7.17 8.65
N VAL A 70 -2.33 7.44 9.65
CA VAL A 70 -0.87 7.30 9.54
C VAL A 70 -0.42 6.11 10.36
N ALA A 71 0.03 5.05 9.70
CA ALA A 71 0.65 3.91 10.36
C ALA A 71 2.16 4.17 10.45
N VAL A 72 2.70 4.26 11.66
CA VAL A 72 4.15 4.36 11.92
C VAL A 72 4.65 3.05 12.53
N THR A 73 5.87 2.64 12.17
CA THR A 73 6.43 1.35 12.61
C THR A 73 7.96 1.41 12.74
N ASN A 74 8.52 0.47 13.51
CA ASN A 74 9.95 0.19 13.60
C ASN A 74 10.50 -0.68 12.45
N ALA A 75 9.63 -1.19 11.56
CA ALA A 75 10.05 -1.84 10.32
C ALA A 75 10.33 -0.83 9.20
N LYS A 76 11.02 -1.28 8.15
CA LYS A 76 11.03 -0.58 6.85
C LYS A 76 9.81 -1.01 6.07
N VAL A 77 9.01 -0.04 5.63
CA VAL A 77 7.81 -0.28 4.83
C VAL A 77 7.98 0.29 3.44
N HIS A 78 7.64 -0.53 2.45
CA HIS A 78 7.55 -0.15 1.04
C HIS A 78 6.11 0.30 0.76
N GLY A 79 5.90 1.61 0.71
CA GLY A 79 4.56 2.17 0.57
C GLY A 79 3.88 1.82 -0.76
N ASP A 80 4.68 1.66 -1.82
CA ASP A 80 4.25 1.16 -3.13
C ASP A 80 3.65 -0.25 -3.05
N ALA A 81 4.25 -1.14 -2.26
CA ALA A 81 3.72 -2.50 -2.06
C ALA A 81 2.34 -2.50 -1.36
N LEU A 82 2.01 -1.45 -0.60
CA LEU A 82 0.72 -1.32 0.07
C LEU A 82 -0.30 -0.50 -0.73
N ALA A 83 0.13 0.21 -1.76
CA ALA A 83 -0.71 1.13 -2.52
C ALA A 83 -1.82 0.41 -3.30
N ASP A 84 -1.64 -0.88 -3.59
CA ASP A 84 -2.58 -1.70 -4.34
C ASP A 84 -3.65 -2.39 -3.48
N TYR A 85 -3.50 -2.38 -2.15
CA TYR A 85 -4.53 -2.88 -1.24
C TYR A 85 -5.65 -1.85 -1.09
N TYR A 86 -6.89 -2.32 -1.10
CA TYR A 86 -8.07 -1.52 -0.79
C TYR A 86 -8.13 -1.25 0.73
N ASP A 87 -7.95 -2.28 1.57
CA ASP A 87 -7.85 -2.12 3.02
C ASP A 87 -6.39 -2.13 3.48
N ARG A 88 -5.75 -0.97 3.33
CA ARG A 88 -4.33 -0.79 3.70
C ARG A 88 -4.07 -0.99 5.18
N LYS A 89 -5.06 -0.75 6.05
CA LYS A 89 -4.91 -1.03 7.48
C LYS A 89 -4.81 -2.54 7.70
N ARG A 90 -5.69 -3.33 7.08
CA ARG A 90 -5.61 -4.79 7.13
C ARG A 90 -4.28 -5.31 6.58
N ALA A 91 -3.82 -4.76 5.46
CA ALA A 91 -2.52 -5.14 4.89
C ALA A 91 -1.37 -4.90 5.89
N VAL A 92 -1.33 -3.74 6.56
CA VAL A 92 -0.35 -3.48 7.62
C VAL A 92 -0.50 -4.47 8.77
N GLU A 93 -1.72 -4.72 9.23
CA GLU A 93 -1.98 -5.63 10.35
C GLU A 93 -1.60 -7.10 10.06
N LYS A 94 -1.67 -7.54 8.80
CA LYS A 94 -1.39 -8.93 8.41
C LYS A 94 0.05 -9.13 7.92
N ARG A 95 0.72 -8.07 7.44
CA ARG A 95 2.03 -8.17 6.76
C ARG A 95 3.18 -7.51 7.49
N ILE A 96 2.89 -6.53 8.35
CA ILE A 96 3.93 -5.76 9.05
C ILE A 96 3.91 -6.07 10.54
N LYS A 97 2.72 -6.16 11.14
CA LYS A 97 2.58 -6.39 12.58
C LYS A 97 2.98 -7.83 12.94
N ASP A 98 3.98 -7.97 13.81
CA ASP A 98 4.40 -9.24 14.43
C ASP A 98 4.93 -8.99 15.85
N ASP A 99 5.46 -10.03 16.51
CA ASP A 99 5.94 -9.93 17.90
C ASP A 99 7.17 -9.01 18.07
N ASP A 100 7.90 -8.70 16.99
CA ASP A 100 9.09 -7.84 16.98
C ASP A 100 8.83 -6.47 16.32
N THR A 101 7.71 -6.34 15.61
CA THR A 101 7.35 -5.20 14.78
C THR A 101 6.07 -4.55 15.29
N GLY A 102 6.26 -3.44 16.00
CA GLY A 102 5.16 -2.64 16.49
C GLY A 102 4.62 -1.69 15.42
N VAL A 103 3.34 -1.34 15.55
CA VAL A 103 2.65 -0.36 14.71
C VAL A 103 1.81 0.56 15.58
N VAL A 104 1.90 1.87 15.34
CA VAL A 104 0.99 2.88 15.89
C VAL A 104 0.20 3.49 14.74
N TYR A 105 -1.11 3.56 14.87
CA TYR A 105 -2.01 4.22 13.93
C TYR A 105 -2.48 5.54 14.53
N PHE A 106 -2.10 6.65 13.91
CA PHE A 106 -2.66 7.96 14.23
C PHE A 106 -3.79 8.28 13.27
N GLU A 107 -4.96 8.64 13.82
CA GLU A 107 -6.11 9.04 13.04
C GLU A 107 -6.24 10.56 12.99
N PHE A 108 -6.52 11.07 11.79
CA PHE A 108 -6.82 12.47 11.53
C PHE A 108 -8.15 12.56 10.79
N ARG A 109 -8.95 13.58 11.11
CA ARG A 109 -10.14 13.91 10.31
C ARG A 109 -9.72 14.33 8.88
N PRO A 110 -10.66 14.34 7.92
CA PRO A 110 -10.36 14.79 6.55
C PRO A 110 -9.79 16.21 6.45
N ASP A 111 -10.05 17.07 7.45
CA ASP A 111 -9.48 18.42 7.56
C ASP A 111 -8.05 18.45 8.13
N GLY A 112 -7.48 17.29 8.46
CA GLY A 112 -6.15 17.12 9.04
C GLY A 112 -6.08 17.28 10.55
N SER A 113 -7.20 17.54 11.25
CA SER A 113 -7.20 17.61 12.72
C SER A 113 -7.00 16.23 13.35
N TYR A 114 -6.16 16.15 14.38
CA TYR A 114 -5.93 14.91 15.13
C TYR A 114 -7.22 14.40 15.80
N ARG A 115 -7.43 13.08 15.75
CA ARG A 115 -8.63 12.40 16.31
C ARG A 115 -8.28 11.47 17.46
N GLY A 116 -7.18 10.72 17.35
CA GLY A 116 -6.80 9.71 18.32
C GLY A 116 -5.77 8.74 17.76
N LEU A 117 -5.46 7.71 18.53
CA LEU A 117 -4.53 6.68 18.11
C LEU A 117 -4.94 5.28 18.57
N SER A 118 -4.39 4.28 17.90
CA SER A 118 -4.33 2.90 18.34
C SER A 118 -2.92 2.36 18.15
N TYR A 119 -2.55 1.31 18.86
CA TYR A 119 -1.24 0.69 18.66
C TYR A 119 -1.19 -0.76 19.10
N TYR A 120 -0.20 -1.46 18.57
CA TYR A 120 0.21 -2.79 18.98
C TYR A 120 1.73 -2.84 18.97
N PHE A 121 2.34 -3.24 20.08
CA PHE A 121 3.79 -3.44 20.19
C PHE A 121 4.16 -4.91 20.32
N ALA A 122 3.37 -5.67 21.08
CA ALA A 122 3.53 -7.10 21.27
C ALA A 122 2.23 -7.66 21.90
N SER A 123 2.15 -8.99 22.01
CA SER A 123 1.07 -9.62 22.80
C SER A 123 0.98 -9.02 24.22
N GLY A 124 -0.22 -8.58 24.60
CA GLY A 124 -0.46 -7.91 25.90
C GLY A 124 -0.03 -6.45 25.98
N ASN A 125 0.55 -5.86 24.92
CA ASN A 125 0.94 -4.46 24.87
C ASN A 125 0.36 -3.78 23.61
N GLY A 126 -0.82 -3.19 23.78
CA GLY A 126 -1.50 -2.45 22.74
C GLY A 126 -2.67 -1.63 23.30
N CYS A 127 -3.21 -0.73 22.47
CA CYS A 127 -4.47 -0.05 22.72
C CYS A 127 -5.35 -0.10 21.48
N GLY A 128 -6.61 -0.52 21.67
CA GLY A 128 -7.63 -0.54 20.62
C GLY A 128 -7.94 0.86 20.11
N PHE A 129 -8.44 1.76 20.95
CA PHE A 129 -8.50 3.19 20.64
C PHE A 129 -8.30 4.01 21.90
N CYS A 130 -7.34 4.92 21.83
CA CYS A 130 -6.94 5.76 22.93
C CYS A 130 -7.07 7.22 22.52
N THR A 131 -7.93 7.96 23.22
CA THR A 131 -7.91 9.42 23.23
C THR A 131 -6.91 9.86 24.30
N SER A 132 -5.67 10.02 23.88
CA SER A 132 -4.57 10.48 24.73
C SER A 132 -4.45 12.00 24.73
N GLU A 133 -3.79 12.56 25.75
CA GLU A 133 -3.34 13.95 25.71
C GLU A 133 -2.21 14.08 24.68
N VAL A 134 -2.60 14.40 23.44
CA VAL A 134 -1.67 14.56 22.31
C VAL A 134 -1.71 15.98 21.80
N SER A 135 -0.54 16.61 21.83
CA SER A 135 -0.31 17.86 21.10
C SER A 135 0.05 17.52 19.65
N SER A 136 -0.65 18.12 18.69
CA SER A 136 -0.42 17.88 17.26
C SER A 136 -0.22 19.20 16.52
N THR A 137 0.91 19.32 15.83
CA THR A 137 1.15 20.38 14.84
C THR A 137 0.95 19.89 13.40
N VAL A 138 0.55 18.62 13.22
CA VAL A 138 0.39 18.00 11.91
C VAL A 138 -0.68 18.70 11.09
N ARG A 139 -0.36 18.99 9.82
CA ARG A 139 -1.26 19.59 8.84
C ARG A 139 -1.28 18.78 7.56
N LEU A 140 -2.46 18.74 6.92
CA LEU A 140 -2.60 18.26 5.56
C LEU A 140 -2.34 19.42 4.59
N GLY A 141 -1.33 19.28 3.73
CA GLY A 141 -1.02 20.26 2.69
C GLY A 141 -0.33 19.60 1.50
N GLY A 142 -0.72 19.96 0.28
CA GLY A 142 -0.12 19.39 -0.94
C GLY A 142 -0.18 17.85 -1.02
N GLY A 143 -1.22 17.23 -0.45
CA GLY A 143 -1.36 15.77 -0.40
C GLY A 143 -0.48 15.08 0.64
N LYS A 144 0.14 15.82 1.56
CA LYS A 144 1.08 15.33 2.56
C LYS A 144 0.63 15.66 3.98
N LEU A 145 0.85 14.73 4.91
CA LEU A 145 0.72 14.99 6.35
C LEU A 145 2.10 15.30 6.92
N SER A 146 2.26 16.53 7.42
CA SER A 146 3.54 17.03 7.92
C SER A 146 3.38 17.76 9.25
N GLY A 147 4.26 17.48 10.21
CA GLY A 147 4.30 18.11 11.55
C GLY A 147 4.72 17.11 12.63
N THR A 148 4.46 17.44 13.88
CA THR A 148 4.86 16.64 15.05
C THR A 148 3.66 16.26 15.89
N LEU A 149 3.68 15.04 16.41
CA LEU A 149 2.77 14.54 17.44
C LEU A 149 3.57 14.31 18.72
N THR A 150 3.08 14.80 19.85
CA THR A 150 3.70 14.62 21.17
C THR A 150 2.65 14.14 22.17
N GLY A 151 2.91 12.99 22.80
CA GLY A 151 2.16 12.50 23.94
C GLY A 151 3.00 12.56 25.20
N THR A 152 2.43 13.11 26.28
CA THR A 152 3.14 13.36 27.55
C THR A 152 2.67 12.44 28.69
N GLU A 153 1.84 11.46 28.39
CA GLU A 153 1.37 10.49 29.37
C GLU A 153 2.53 9.72 29.98
N LYS A 154 2.54 9.60 31.31
CA LYS A 154 3.67 9.01 32.06
C LYS A 154 4.09 7.64 31.55
N ASP A 155 3.12 6.78 31.28
CA ASP A 155 3.37 5.37 30.89
C ASP A 155 3.40 5.17 29.37
N ARG A 156 3.18 6.25 28.61
CA ARG A 156 3.13 6.26 27.15
C ARG A 156 3.65 7.58 26.54
N PRO A 157 4.87 8.02 26.86
CA PRO A 157 5.43 9.21 26.25
C PRO A 157 5.82 8.90 24.80
N PHE A 158 5.59 9.86 23.91
CA PHE A 158 6.04 9.75 22.54
C PHE A 158 6.26 11.12 21.91
N GLU A 159 7.15 11.15 20.94
CA GLU A 159 7.34 12.27 20.03
C GLU A 159 7.62 11.70 18.65
N VAL A 160 6.76 12.02 17.68
CA VAL A 160 6.84 11.50 16.32
C VAL A 160 6.72 12.66 15.34
N VAL A 161 7.73 12.81 14.51
CA VAL A 161 7.75 13.77 13.40
C VAL A 161 7.30 13.06 12.13
N LEU A 162 6.34 13.66 11.45
CA LEU A 162 5.77 13.17 10.19
C LEU A 162 6.10 14.13 9.06
N ASN A 163 6.43 13.53 7.92
CA ASN A 163 6.45 14.16 6.62
C ASN A 163 6.13 13.08 5.58
N VAL A 164 4.85 12.69 5.49
CA VAL A 164 4.43 11.46 4.81
C VAL A 164 3.35 11.76 3.76
N PRO A 165 3.53 11.37 2.49
CA PRO A 165 2.50 11.55 1.46
C PRO A 165 1.29 10.67 1.76
N VAL A 166 0.09 11.20 1.55
CA VAL A 166 -1.14 10.43 1.61
C VAL A 166 -1.27 9.65 0.31
N MET A 167 -1.30 8.33 0.41
CA MET A 167 -1.49 7.43 -0.72
C MET A 167 -2.77 7.77 -1.47
N SER A 168 -2.72 7.66 -2.80
CA SER A 168 -3.90 7.77 -3.64
C SER A 168 -4.89 6.66 -3.28
N ASP A 169 -6.17 7.01 -3.23
CA ASP A 169 -7.25 6.05 -3.07
C ASP A 169 -7.93 5.69 -4.40
N ASP A 170 -7.30 6.09 -5.50
CA ASP A 170 -7.64 5.59 -6.83
C ASP A 170 -7.10 4.16 -6.99
N HIS A 171 -7.99 3.21 -7.27
CA HIS A 171 -7.66 1.79 -7.51
C HIS A 171 -7.82 1.42 -8.98
N GLY A 172 -8.03 2.40 -9.85
CA GLY A 172 -8.24 2.22 -11.28
C GLY A 172 -9.70 2.00 -11.66
N SER A 173 -9.91 1.40 -12.83
CA SER A 173 -11.25 1.22 -13.39
C SER A 173 -12.02 0.12 -12.67
N ALA A 174 -13.31 0.34 -12.43
CA ALA A 174 -14.18 -0.69 -11.89
C ALA A 174 -14.26 -1.89 -12.85
N LEU A 175 -14.16 -3.09 -12.29
CA LEU A 175 -14.37 -4.35 -13.00
C LEU A 175 -15.87 -4.65 -13.11
N PRO A 176 -16.29 -5.53 -14.06
CA PRO A 176 -17.64 -6.08 -14.07
C PRO A 176 -17.98 -6.81 -12.76
N ALA A 177 -19.26 -7.10 -12.53
CA ALA A 177 -19.73 -7.69 -11.27
C ALA A 177 -19.09 -9.04 -10.92
N ASP A 178 -18.72 -9.83 -11.93
CA ASP A 178 -18.01 -11.10 -11.79
C ASP A 178 -16.49 -10.95 -11.67
N GLY A 179 -15.98 -9.71 -11.62
CA GLY A 179 -14.55 -9.39 -11.59
C GLY A 179 -13.84 -9.59 -12.94
N GLY A 180 -14.54 -9.94 -14.02
CA GLY A 180 -13.94 -10.22 -15.32
C GLY A 180 -12.84 -11.30 -15.28
N ALA A 181 -11.77 -11.11 -16.06
CA ALA A 181 -10.65 -12.06 -16.09
C ALA A 181 -9.93 -12.25 -14.75
N PRO A 182 -9.63 -11.19 -13.95
CA PRO A 182 -9.15 -11.37 -12.58
C PRO A 182 -10.11 -12.20 -11.71
N GLY A 183 -11.41 -11.92 -11.80
CA GLY A 183 -12.43 -12.67 -11.05
C GLY A 183 -12.45 -14.16 -11.38
N ALA A 184 -12.35 -14.50 -12.66
CA ALA A 184 -12.26 -15.89 -13.10
C ALA A 184 -11.02 -16.61 -12.54
N ALA A 185 -9.85 -15.94 -12.50
CA ALA A 185 -8.64 -16.49 -11.91
C ALA A 185 -8.79 -16.72 -10.40
N TYR A 186 -9.39 -15.78 -9.67
CA TYR A 186 -9.66 -15.92 -8.24
C TYR A 186 -10.63 -17.07 -7.94
N LEU A 187 -11.69 -17.23 -8.74
CA LEU A 187 -12.64 -18.35 -8.57
C LEU A 187 -12.00 -19.71 -8.86
N ALA A 188 -11.08 -19.77 -9.83
CA ALA A 188 -10.27 -20.96 -10.07
C ALA A 188 -9.35 -21.26 -8.88
N TYR A 189 -8.72 -20.23 -8.30
CA TYR A 189 -7.88 -20.35 -7.11
C TYR A 189 -8.68 -20.89 -5.92
N HIS A 190 -9.86 -20.33 -5.65
CA HIS A 190 -10.78 -20.83 -4.61
C HIS A 190 -11.11 -22.31 -4.83
N ALA A 191 -11.53 -22.69 -6.04
CA ALA A 191 -11.88 -24.08 -6.36
C ALA A 191 -10.71 -25.05 -6.17
N ALA A 192 -9.49 -24.64 -6.52
CA ALA A 192 -8.28 -25.44 -6.31
C ALA A 192 -7.92 -25.54 -4.82
N LEU A 193 -8.02 -24.43 -4.08
CA LEU A 193 -7.67 -24.37 -2.66
C LEU A 193 -8.63 -25.18 -1.79
N VAL A 194 -9.94 -25.10 -2.03
CA VAL A 194 -10.96 -25.92 -1.33
C VAL A 194 -10.71 -27.42 -1.53
N LYS A 195 -10.30 -27.83 -2.74
CA LYS A 195 -9.94 -29.22 -3.07
C LYS A 195 -8.54 -29.61 -2.60
N ARG A 196 -7.75 -28.66 -2.09
CA ARG A 196 -6.33 -28.84 -1.78
C ARG A 196 -5.53 -29.38 -2.99
N ASP A 197 -5.96 -29.02 -4.20
CA ASP A 197 -5.36 -29.46 -5.46
C ASP A 197 -4.06 -28.68 -5.72
N ARG A 198 -2.96 -29.23 -5.25
CA ARG A 198 -1.62 -28.64 -5.37
C ARG A 198 -1.20 -28.37 -6.81
N ALA A 199 -1.60 -29.25 -7.73
CA ALA A 199 -1.21 -29.14 -9.14
C ALA A 199 -1.97 -28.01 -9.83
N ALA A 200 -3.27 -27.86 -9.51
CA ALA A 200 -4.08 -26.74 -10.00
C ALA A 200 -3.75 -25.42 -9.29
N LEU A 201 -3.39 -25.45 -8.01
CA LEU A 201 -3.17 -24.25 -7.21
C LEU A 201 -1.90 -23.49 -7.61
N LYS A 202 -0.76 -24.20 -7.76
CA LYS A 202 0.54 -23.57 -8.07
C LYS A 202 0.51 -22.59 -9.26
N PRO A 203 -0.03 -22.94 -10.45
CA PRO A 203 -0.04 -22.01 -11.59
C PRO A 203 -0.99 -20.83 -11.42
N LEU A 204 -1.91 -20.86 -10.44
CA LEU A 204 -2.84 -19.76 -10.17
C LEU A 204 -2.24 -18.70 -9.23
N LEU A 205 -1.08 -18.97 -8.65
CA LEU A 205 -0.35 -18.05 -7.78
C LEU A 205 0.57 -17.15 -8.61
N SER A 206 0.83 -15.92 -8.13
CA SER A 206 1.80 -15.01 -8.76
C SER A 206 3.21 -15.63 -8.83
N LEU A 207 4.09 -15.11 -9.69
CA LEU A 207 5.46 -15.63 -9.83
C LEU A 207 6.23 -15.62 -8.50
N ASP A 208 6.05 -14.60 -7.66
CA ASP A 208 6.68 -14.54 -6.33
C ASP A 208 6.17 -15.68 -5.42
N ARG A 209 4.86 -15.93 -5.44
CA ARG A 209 4.25 -17.03 -4.69
C ARG A 209 4.63 -18.40 -5.25
N GLN A 210 4.80 -18.53 -6.55
CA GLN A 210 5.34 -19.74 -7.18
C GLN A 210 6.80 -19.99 -6.77
N GLN A 211 7.60 -18.94 -6.58
CA GLN A 211 8.96 -19.06 -6.06
C GLN A 211 8.95 -19.54 -4.60
N THR A 212 8.09 -18.95 -3.75
CA THR A 212 7.87 -19.41 -2.37
C THR A 212 7.44 -20.88 -2.33
N TRP A 213 6.55 -21.28 -3.26
CA TRP A 213 6.12 -22.66 -3.43
C TRP A 213 7.27 -23.58 -3.82
N ALA A 214 8.11 -23.19 -4.79
CA ALA A 214 9.27 -23.96 -5.21
C ALA A 214 10.29 -24.17 -4.08
N ASP A 215 10.47 -23.17 -3.22
CA ASP A 215 11.33 -23.31 -2.05
C ASP A 215 10.73 -24.22 -0.98
N ALA A 216 9.41 -24.27 -0.84
CA ALA A 216 8.74 -25.26 0.01
C ALA A 216 8.78 -26.68 -0.58
N GLU A 217 8.75 -26.84 -1.90
CA GLU A 217 8.96 -28.14 -2.57
C GLU A 217 10.33 -28.72 -2.18
N LYS A 218 11.40 -27.93 -2.27
CA LYS A 218 12.75 -28.33 -1.86
C LYS A 218 12.84 -28.74 -0.38
N LYS A 219 11.99 -28.15 0.48
CA LYS A 219 11.96 -28.39 1.93
C LYS A 219 10.91 -29.42 2.35
N GLY A 220 10.17 -30.04 1.41
CA GLY A 220 9.08 -30.96 1.73
C GLY A 220 7.88 -30.31 2.45
N ASN A 221 7.73 -28.99 2.36
CA ASN A 221 6.80 -28.18 3.16
C ASN A 221 5.61 -27.62 2.38
N VAL A 222 5.33 -28.09 1.17
CA VAL A 222 4.20 -27.60 0.35
C VAL A 222 2.86 -27.70 1.10
N GLY A 223 2.66 -28.75 1.90
CA GLY A 223 1.47 -28.89 2.73
C GLY A 223 1.23 -27.68 3.65
N LYS A 224 2.30 -27.15 4.26
CA LYS A 224 2.22 -25.97 5.14
C LYS A 224 1.82 -24.70 4.40
N ILE A 225 2.26 -24.53 3.14
CA ILE A 225 1.80 -23.40 2.32
C ILE A 225 0.31 -23.53 2.05
N VAL A 226 -0.13 -24.73 1.66
CA VAL A 226 -1.55 -24.97 1.36
C VAL A 226 -2.43 -24.79 2.61
N ASP A 227 -1.93 -25.17 3.79
CA ASP A 227 -2.62 -24.95 5.06
C ASP A 227 -2.65 -23.48 5.46
N TYR A 228 -1.54 -22.75 5.25
CA TYR A 228 -1.48 -21.32 5.46
C TYR A 228 -2.48 -20.57 4.56
N LEU A 229 -2.52 -20.86 3.26
CA LEU A 229 -3.47 -20.24 2.33
C LEU A 229 -4.92 -20.55 2.71
N ALA A 230 -5.21 -21.77 3.17
CA ALA A 230 -6.57 -22.16 3.53
C ALA A 230 -7.02 -21.68 4.92
N ALA A 231 -6.10 -21.27 5.81
CA ALA A 231 -6.42 -20.96 7.20
C ALA A 231 -7.42 -19.80 7.34
N GLU A 232 -7.36 -18.83 6.43
CA GLU A 232 -8.23 -17.65 6.43
C GLU A 232 -9.08 -17.57 5.16
N HIS A 233 -9.16 -18.64 4.38
CA HIS A 233 -9.92 -18.69 3.13
C HIS A 233 -11.36 -19.19 3.37
N PRO A 234 -12.39 -18.63 2.70
CA PRO A 234 -13.73 -19.21 2.72
C PRO A 234 -13.76 -20.63 2.16
N ASP A 235 -14.16 -21.62 2.97
CA ASP A 235 -14.10 -23.04 2.60
C ASP A 235 -15.42 -23.61 2.04
N LYS A 236 -16.52 -22.84 2.08
CA LYS A 236 -17.83 -23.26 1.55
C LYS A 236 -18.24 -22.52 0.28
N SER A 237 -18.10 -21.21 0.29
CA SER A 237 -18.58 -20.34 -0.78
C SER A 237 -17.72 -19.09 -0.86
N VAL A 238 -17.59 -18.53 -2.06
CA VAL A 238 -17.01 -17.20 -2.25
C VAL A 238 -17.80 -16.44 -3.31
N HIS A 239 -17.92 -15.13 -3.12
CA HIS A 239 -18.52 -14.21 -4.07
C HIS A 239 -17.67 -12.93 -4.17
N ILE A 240 -17.54 -12.45 -5.40
CA ILE A 240 -16.92 -11.16 -5.69
C ILE A 240 -17.99 -10.08 -5.47
N VAL A 241 -17.70 -9.15 -4.57
CA VAL A 241 -18.59 -8.03 -4.25
C VAL A 241 -18.38 -6.90 -5.25
N ARG A 242 -17.12 -6.61 -5.57
CA ARG A 242 -16.69 -5.64 -6.58
C ARG A 242 -15.21 -5.83 -6.85
N GLY A 243 -14.69 -5.21 -7.91
CA GLY A 243 -13.24 -5.19 -8.15
C GLY A 243 -12.81 -3.95 -8.90
N PHE A 244 -11.50 -3.71 -8.88
CA PHE A 244 -10.85 -2.62 -9.59
C PHE A 244 -9.60 -3.14 -10.31
N VAL A 245 -9.24 -2.50 -11.41
CA VAL A 245 -8.05 -2.84 -12.20
C VAL A 245 -7.26 -1.60 -12.58
N ARG A 246 -5.95 -1.68 -12.44
CA ARG A 246 -4.98 -0.64 -12.80
C ARG A 246 -3.75 -1.29 -13.42
N GLY A 247 -3.62 -1.16 -14.73
CA GLY A 247 -2.52 -1.77 -15.47
C GLY A 247 -2.52 -3.29 -15.30
N ASN A 248 -1.46 -3.82 -14.68
CA ASN A 248 -1.28 -5.26 -14.44
C ASN A 248 -1.70 -5.70 -13.04
N THR A 249 -2.35 -4.84 -12.26
CA THR A 249 -2.82 -5.18 -10.91
C THR A 249 -4.34 -5.10 -10.85
N ALA A 250 -4.96 -6.01 -10.13
CA ALA A 250 -6.38 -5.96 -9.81
C ALA A 250 -6.59 -6.28 -8.33
N VAL A 251 -7.56 -5.58 -7.71
CA VAL A 251 -8.02 -5.89 -6.35
C VAL A 251 -9.50 -6.26 -6.43
N LEU A 252 -9.83 -7.42 -5.87
CA LEU A 252 -11.20 -7.91 -5.75
C LEU A 252 -11.62 -7.80 -4.30
N LEU A 253 -12.74 -7.15 -4.03
CA LEU A 253 -13.40 -7.28 -2.73
C LEU A 253 -14.29 -8.50 -2.77
N VAL A 254 -14.11 -9.35 -1.78
CA VAL A 254 -14.65 -10.70 -1.74
C VAL A 254 -15.30 -10.97 -0.41
N SER A 255 -16.24 -11.89 -0.42
CA SER A 255 -16.98 -12.35 0.73
C SER A 255 -17.22 -13.84 0.58
N GLY A 256 -17.36 -14.55 1.68
CA GLY A 256 -17.61 -15.98 1.60
C GLY A 256 -17.98 -16.58 2.94
N ASP A 257 -18.44 -17.83 2.90
CA ASP A 257 -18.76 -18.59 4.10
C ASP A 257 -17.63 -19.57 4.41
N SER A 258 -17.33 -19.68 5.70
CA SER A 258 -16.47 -20.72 6.25
C SER A 258 -17.20 -21.62 7.25
N LEU A 259 -16.52 -22.64 7.77
CA LEU A 259 -16.99 -23.40 8.93
C LEU A 259 -17.19 -22.55 10.19
N VAL A 260 -16.40 -21.48 10.37
CA VAL A 260 -16.40 -20.65 11.59
C VAL A 260 -17.22 -19.36 11.45
N GLY A 261 -17.77 -19.07 10.27
CA GLY A 261 -18.62 -17.91 10.01
C GLY A 261 -18.39 -17.28 8.65
N GLY A 262 -19.06 -16.15 8.41
CA GLY A 262 -18.83 -15.35 7.22
C GLY A 262 -17.47 -14.64 7.30
N LEU A 263 -16.78 -14.58 6.18
CA LEU A 263 -15.52 -13.86 5.98
C LEU A 263 -15.74 -12.78 4.92
N ALA A 264 -15.05 -11.65 5.08
CA ALA A 264 -15.03 -10.58 4.10
C ALA A 264 -13.62 -10.00 3.96
N GLY A 265 -13.23 -9.68 2.74
CA GLY A 265 -11.94 -9.11 2.49
C GLY A 265 -11.60 -8.82 1.06
N GLU A 266 -10.32 -9.00 0.75
CA GLU A 266 -9.79 -8.67 -0.56
C GLU A 266 -8.81 -9.72 -1.06
N ALA A 267 -8.77 -9.88 -2.38
CA ALA A 267 -7.75 -10.63 -3.09
C ALA A 267 -7.01 -9.68 -4.05
N LEU A 268 -5.70 -9.69 -3.96
CA LEU A 268 -4.80 -8.98 -4.87
C LEU A 268 -4.37 -9.93 -5.99
N LEU A 269 -4.48 -9.47 -7.24
CA LEU A 269 -4.10 -10.23 -8.41
C LEU A 269 -3.12 -9.46 -9.29
N MET A 270 -2.20 -10.19 -9.88
CA MET A 270 -1.17 -9.68 -10.79
C MET A 270 -1.33 -10.32 -12.17
N LYS A 271 -1.21 -9.52 -13.22
CA LYS A 271 -1.20 -9.96 -14.60
C LYS A 271 0.24 -10.24 -15.05
N GLU A 272 0.54 -11.50 -15.29
CA GLU A 272 1.88 -11.99 -15.65
C GLU A 272 1.75 -12.85 -16.91
N SER A 273 2.54 -12.56 -17.96
CA SER A 273 2.48 -13.30 -19.23
C SER A 273 1.05 -13.45 -19.81
N ASP A 274 0.27 -12.38 -19.73
CA ASP A 274 -1.15 -12.32 -20.13
C ASP A 274 -2.16 -13.15 -19.34
N ALA A 275 -1.74 -13.83 -18.27
CA ALA A 275 -2.62 -14.51 -17.33
C ALA A 275 -2.73 -13.73 -16.00
N TRP A 276 -3.87 -13.87 -15.32
CA TRP A 276 -4.09 -13.32 -13.99
C TRP A 276 -3.79 -14.36 -12.93
N HIS A 277 -3.05 -13.94 -11.91
CA HIS A 277 -2.60 -14.80 -10.81
C HIS A 277 -2.92 -14.15 -9.47
N VAL A 278 -3.28 -14.95 -8.48
CA VAL A 278 -3.50 -14.50 -7.10
C VAL A 278 -2.14 -14.25 -6.45
N ASP A 279 -1.91 -13.01 -6.04
CA ASP A 279 -0.70 -12.60 -5.35
C ASP A 279 -0.88 -12.58 -3.83
N ASP A 280 -2.03 -12.11 -3.37
CA ASP A 280 -2.39 -12.15 -1.96
C ASP A 280 -3.89 -12.26 -1.71
N GLU A 281 -4.25 -12.70 -0.51
CA GLU A 281 -5.62 -12.75 -0.02
C GLU A 281 -5.63 -12.39 1.46
N LEU A 282 -6.42 -11.37 1.82
CA LEU A 282 -6.54 -10.89 3.19
C LEU A 282 -8.01 -10.90 3.61
N MET A 283 -8.34 -11.79 4.54
CA MET A 283 -9.70 -12.00 5.05
C MET A 283 -9.79 -11.71 6.54
N ASP A 284 -10.95 -11.21 6.95
CA ASP A 284 -11.34 -11.09 8.36
C ASP A 284 -12.76 -11.63 8.55
N PRO A 285 -13.15 -11.99 9.80
CA PRO A 285 -14.54 -12.23 10.14
C PRO A 285 -15.44 -11.08 9.67
N ALA A 286 -16.53 -11.41 8.97
CA ALA A 286 -17.50 -10.43 8.55
C ALA A 286 -18.19 -9.83 9.79
N VAL A 287 -18.08 -8.51 9.97
CA VAL A 287 -18.85 -7.79 10.99
C VAL A 287 -20.31 -7.80 10.53
N ARG A 288 -21.16 -8.49 11.30
CA ARG A 288 -22.61 -8.54 11.08
C ARG A 288 -23.29 -7.24 11.49
#